data_AF-A0A3D4F8A5-F1
#
_entry.id   AF-A0A3D4F8A5-F1
#
_cell.length_a   1.000
_cell.length_b   1.000
_cell.length_c   1.000
_cell.angle_alpha   90.00
_cell.angle_beta   90.00
_cell.angle_gamma   90.00
#
_symmetry.space_group_name_H-M   'P 1'
#
loop_
_entity.id
_entity.type
_entity.pdbx_description
1 polymer ?
#
loop_
_entity_poly.entity_id
_entity_poly.type
_entity_poly.pdbx_seq_one_letter_code
_entity_poly.pdbx_strand_id
1 'polypeptide(L)'
;MPRRHFLSGLGVSLTLPWMASLGQRNETSGKRFFDESPAQPPTRFACIYFSNGVEPEHWWAKKESGIMTLGQGLSPLQAYQEDIVFLKGLFNQQAVDHPSPHLGRVPNLLSGAWVSSDQNVIRVGQSMDQRLAKTIGRHTAIPSLVLGIEPTEMRLEDGLSMLYGSCISWETDTKPAMKEIYPARVFDLLVGDGTGRPLDRSVLDQTRQDAQSVRSKLNPSDREKLDQYLDSIRSIETRIERAASEESLEGWQPTLRTPSMQRPEKGVPQDIPRHMKLMADLMIMAFQMDRTR
;
A
#
# COMPACT_ATOMS: atom_id res chain seq x y z
N MET A 1 29.92 21.23 35.89
CA MET A 1 31.06 20.82 35.04
C MET A 1 32.17 20.33 35.97
N PRO A 2 32.62 19.07 35.83
CA PRO A 2 33.64 18.66 34.83
C PRO A 2 33.21 17.41 34.03
N ARG A 3 33.45 17.27 32.71
CA ARG A 3 34.71 17.01 31.96
C ARG A 3 35.52 15.81 32.47
N ARG A 4 35.30 14.61 31.90
CA ARG A 4 36.34 13.57 31.69
C ARG A 4 35.84 12.35 30.89
N HIS A 5 35.87 12.46 29.57
CA HIS A 5 36.38 11.39 28.71
C HIS A 5 37.56 11.95 27.93
N PHE A 6 38.64 12.23 28.67
CA PHE A 6 39.92 12.57 28.07
C PHE A 6 40.76 11.30 28.09
N LEU A 7 40.87 10.64 26.93
CA LEU A 7 41.93 9.68 26.71
C LEU A 7 43.22 10.49 26.67
N SER A 8 44.01 10.42 27.74
CA SER A 8 45.38 10.92 27.76
C SER A 8 46.25 9.99 26.92
N GLY A 9 46.14 10.11 25.60
CA GLY A 9 47.13 9.65 24.64
C GLY A 9 47.84 10.88 24.09
N LEU A 10 49.16 10.95 24.27
CA LEU A 10 49.99 12.02 23.73
C LEU A 10 49.88 12.03 22.20
N GLY A 11 49.26 13.10 21.65
CA GLY A 11 49.31 13.42 20.22
C GLY A 11 47.96 13.29 19.51
N VAL A 12 47.32 14.45 19.26
CA VAL A 12 46.15 14.67 18.38
C VAL A 12 44.80 14.21 18.95
N SER A 13 44.11 15.12 19.64
CA SER A 13 42.70 14.99 19.98
C SER A 13 41.83 15.28 18.75
N LEU A 14 41.53 14.25 17.94
CA LEU A 14 40.43 14.35 16.98
C LEU A 14 39.11 14.30 17.76
N THR A 15 38.31 15.37 17.69
CA THR A 15 36.92 15.30 18.15
C THR A 15 36.18 14.34 17.23
N LEU A 16 35.93 13.12 17.71
CA LEU A 16 35.08 12.19 16.99
C LEU A 16 33.68 12.79 16.83
N PRO A 17 33.09 12.78 15.63
CA PRO A 17 31.69 13.13 15.43
C PRO A 17 30.80 12.30 16.34
N TRP A 18 29.69 12.88 16.78
CA TRP A 18 28.70 12.17 17.57
C TRP A 18 28.18 10.95 16.81
N MET A 19 28.48 9.75 17.30
CA MET A 19 28.05 8.49 16.72
C MET A 19 26.78 8.02 17.44
N ALA A 20 25.62 8.34 16.89
CA ALA A 20 24.31 7.91 17.44
C ALA A 20 24.15 6.38 17.57
N SER A 21 25.01 5.59 16.91
CA SER A 21 25.08 4.13 17.03
C SER A 21 25.74 3.65 18.32
N LEU A 22 26.50 4.50 19.02
CA LEU A 22 27.07 4.20 20.33
C LEU A 22 26.03 4.59 21.39
N GLY A 23 25.17 3.65 21.78
CA GLY A 23 24.14 3.87 22.80
C GLY A 23 24.69 4.58 24.05
N GLN A 24 23.93 5.53 24.57
CA GLN A 24 24.28 6.35 25.73
C GLN A 24 24.25 5.49 27.00
N ARG A 25 25.11 5.79 27.99
CA ARG A 25 25.12 5.08 29.27
C ARG A 25 24.36 5.90 30.32
N ASN A 26 23.38 5.28 30.97
CA ASN A 26 22.68 5.88 32.10
C ASN A 26 23.64 5.93 33.30
N GLU A 27 23.90 7.12 33.84
CA GLU A 27 24.88 7.32 34.93
C GLU A 27 24.47 6.61 36.24
N THR A 28 23.17 6.39 36.44
CA THR A 28 22.64 5.77 37.67
C THR A 28 22.56 4.25 37.58
N SER A 29 22.23 3.70 36.40
CA SER A 29 22.04 2.24 36.22
C SER A 29 23.17 1.54 35.46
N GLY A 30 24.07 2.28 34.82
CA GLY A 30 25.16 1.75 33.99
C GLY A 30 24.71 1.08 32.69
N LYS A 31 23.40 0.97 32.45
CA LYS A 31 22.82 0.35 31.25
C LYS A 31 22.97 1.29 30.05
N ARG A 32 23.26 0.69 28.89
CA ARG A 32 23.20 1.39 27.61
C ARG A 32 21.73 1.56 27.22
N PHE A 33 21.34 2.78 26.91
CA PHE A 33 20.06 3.12 26.31
C PHE A 33 20.32 3.86 25.00
N PHE A 34 19.44 3.66 24.04
CA PHE A 34 19.40 4.49 22.85
C PHE A 34 18.44 5.62 23.14
N ASP A 35 18.75 6.82 22.68
CA ASP A 35 17.81 7.94 22.78
C ASP A 35 16.53 7.50 22.08
N GLU A 36 15.45 7.28 22.84
CA GLU A 36 14.14 7.00 22.28
C GLU A 36 13.68 8.28 21.61
N SER A 37 14.09 8.45 20.34
CA SER A 37 13.46 9.45 19.48
C SER A 37 11.95 9.24 19.63
N PRO A 38 11.17 10.30 19.91
CA PRO A 38 9.72 10.18 19.97
C PRO A 38 9.30 9.46 18.70
N ALA A 39 8.61 8.33 18.86
CA ALA A 39 8.35 7.41 17.78
C ALA A 39 7.71 8.19 16.62
N GLN A 40 8.45 8.32 15.52
CA GLN A 40 8.03 9.09 14.37
C GLN A 40 6.83 8.40 13.73
N PRO A 41 5.87 9.16 13.16
CA PRO A 41 4.79 8.55 12.39
C PRO A 41 5.39 7.69 11.27
N PRO A 42 4.81 6.52 10.98
CA PRO A 42 5.32 5.67 9.92
C PRO A 42 5.15 6.36 8.57
N THR A 43 6.13 6.15 7.69
CA THR A 43 6.00 6.55 6.28
C THR A 43 4.95 5.68 5.61
N ARG A 44 4.10 6.32 4.79
CA ARG A 44 2.99 5.69 4.08
C ARG A 44 3.13 5.95 2.58
N PHE A 45 2.65 5.01 1.77
CA PHE A 45 2.61 5.06 0.33
C PHE A 45 1.16 4.98 -0.15
N ALA A 46 0.77 5.95 -0.98
CA ALA A 46 -0.47 5.92 -1.74
C ALA A 46 -0.17 6.26 -3.19
N CYS A 47 -0.86 5.59 -4.10
CA CYS A 47 -0.88 5.93 -5.51
C CYS A 47 -2.32 6.19 -5.94
N ILE A 48 -2.60 7.39 -6.44
CA ILE A 48 -3.90 7.76 -7.01
C ILE A 48 -3.73 7.81 -8.52
N TYR A 49 -4.55 7.01 -9.22
CA TYR A 49 -4.56 6.95 -10.67
C TYR A 49 -5.75 7.72 -11.24
N PHE A 50 -5.47 8.66 -12.14
CA PHE A 50 -6.48 9.39 -12.91
C PHE A 50 -6.58 8.75 -14.28
N SER A 51 -7.66 8.02 -14.54
CA SER A 51 -7.88 7.42 -15.85
C SER A 51 -8.00 8.52 -16.92
N ASN A 52 -7.34 8.33 -18.06
CA ASN A 52 -7.15 9.35 -19.11
C ASN A 52 -6.34 10.60 -18.72
N GLY A 53 -5.81 10.66 -17.50
CA GLY A 53 -4.96 11.74 -17.04
C GLY A 53 -5.73 12.99 -16.64
N VAL A 54 -5.11 14.14 -16.89
CA VAL A 54 -5.52 15.47 -16.41
C VAL A 54 -5.27 16.49 -17.53
N GLU A 55 -6.08 17.55 -17.57
CA GLU A 55 -5.93 18.62 -18.57
C GLU A 55 -4.63 19.41 -18.30
N PRO A 56 -3.62 19.37 -19.20
CA PRO A 56 -2.32 19.97 -18.95
C PRO A 56 -2.35 21.50 -18.75
N GLU A 57 -3.34 22.19 -19.34
CA GLU A 57 -3.52 23.64 -19.17
C GLU A 57 -3.76 24.04 -17.72
N HIS A 58 -4.44 23.18 -16.95
CA HIS A 58 -4.81 23.44 -15.55
C HIS A 58 -3.97 22.62 -14.55
N TRP A 59 -3.27 21.58 -15.00
CA TRP A 59 -2.45 20.69 -14.17
C TRP A 59 -0.95 20.96 -14.35
N TRP A 60 -0.43 21.93 -13.62
CA TRP A 60 0.99 22.27 -13.64
C TRP A 60 1.44 22.89 -12.32
N ALA A 61 2.74 22.77 -12.05
CA ALA A 61 3.45 23.60 -11.07
C ALA A 61 4.62 24.31 -11.73
N LYS A 62 4.95 25.51 -11.24
CA LYS A 62 6.14 26.29 -11.60
C LYS A 62 6.82 26.77 -10.33
N LYS A 63 8.15 26.76 -10.30
CA LYS A 63 8.92 27.28 -9.18
C LYS A 63 9.66 28.54 -9.63
N GLU A 64 9.28 29.69 -9.09
CA GLU A 64 9.85 30.99 -9.42
C GLU A 64 10.32 31.64 -8.11
N SER A 65 11.57 32.10 -8.08
CA SER A 65 12.17 32.75 -6.90
C SER A 65 12.00 31.95 -5.58
N GLY A 66 12.01 30.61 -5.66
CA GLY A 66 11.85 29.72 -4.51
C GLY A 66 10.41 29.36 -4.16
N ILE A 67 9.41 30.06 -4.70
CA ILE A 67 7.99 29.85 -4.43
C ILE A 67 7.40 28.95 -5.52
N MET A 68 6.67 27.91 -5.13
CA MET A 68 5.93 27.06 -6.07
C MET A 68 4.53 27.63 -6.29
N THR A 69 4.19 27.93 -7.55
CA THR A 69 2.85 28.30 -7.98
C THR A 69 2.18 27.11 -8.67
N LEU A 70 0.90 26.92 -8.38
CA LEU A 70 0.11 25.79 -8.85
C LEU A 70 -0.98 26.27 -9.83
N GLY A 71 -1.24 25.48 -10.87
CA GLY A 71 -2.36 25.67 -11.77
C GLY A 71 -3.71 25.40 -11.09
N GLN A 72 -4.81 25.82 -11.71
CA GLN A 72 -6.16 25.76 -11.13
C GLN A 72 -6.56 24.34 -10.68
N GLY A 73 -6.17 23.30 -11.42
CA GLY A 73 -6.47 21.90 -11.09
C GLY A 73 -5.79 21.41 -9.80
N LEU A 74 -4.76 22.12 -9.35
CA LEU A 74 -4.01 21.84 -8.12
C LEU A 74 -4.30 22.86 -7.01
N SER A 75 -5.25 23.79 -7.22
CA SER A 75 -5.58 24.81 -6.23
C SER A 75 -5.95 24.27 -4.83
N PRO A 76 -6.58 23.08 -4.66
CA PRO A 76 -6.80 22.52 -3.32
C PRO A 76 -5.50 22.18 -2.56
N LEU A 77 -4.38 22.03 -3.26
CA LEU A 77 -3.07 21.71 -2.68
C LEU A 77 -2.22 22.94 -2.38
N GLN A 78 -2.72 24.15 -2.62
CA GLN A 78 -1.96 25.40 -2.44
C GLN A 78 -1.39 25.56 -1.03
N ALA A 79 -2.14 25.13 -0.01
CA ALA A 79 -1.72 25.18 1.40
C ALA A 79 -0.54 24.24 1.72
N TYR A 80 -0.25 23.28 0.84
CA TYR A 80 0.77 22.24 1.01
C TYR A 80 1.90 22.37 0.00
N GLN A 81 2.05 23.54 -0.65
CA GLN A 81 3.04 23.76 -1.71
C GLN A 81 4.49 23.52 -1.28
N GLU A 82 4.79 23.66 0.03
CA GLU A 82 6.14 23.43 0.57
C GLU A 82 6.39 21.93 0.88
N ASP A 83 5.32 21.13 0.95
CA ASP A 83 5.34 19.71 1.27
C ASP A 83 5.26 18.81 0.02
N ILE A 84 5.17 19.40 -1.17
CA ILE A 84 4.92 18.68 -2.43
C ILE A 84 6.11 18.84 -3.38
N VAL A 85 6.48 17.73 -4.03
CA VAL A 85 7.39 17.72 -5.18
C VAL A 85 6.59 17.47 -6.45
N PHE A 86 6.61 18.42 -7.39
CA PHE A 86 5.97 18.25 -8.70
C PHE A 86 7.01 17.78 -9.73
N LEU A 87 6.85 16.54 -10.21
CA LEU A 87 7.75 15.93 -11.20
C LEU A 87 7.18 16.11 -12.62
N LYS A 88 8.05 16.44 -13.58
CA LYS A 88 7.74 16.51 -15.01
C LYS A 88 8.67 15.61 -15.79
N GLY A 89 8.18 15.05 -16.90
CA GLY A 89 8.98 14.23 -17.80
C GLY A 89 9.26 12.79 -17.32
N LEU A 90 8.62 12.34 -16.24
CA LEU A 90 8.65 10.93 -15.87
C LEU A 90 7.72 10.15 -16.80
N PHE A 91 8.26 9.15 -17.48
CA PHE A 91 7.48 8.27 -18.36
C PHE A 91 8.07 6.85 -18.34
N ASN A 92 7.29 5.90 -18.83
CA ASN A 92 7.71 4.52 -19.02
C ASN A 92 7.87 4.23 -20.51
N GLN A 93 9.08 3.88 -20.95
CA GLN A 93 9.37 3.57 -22.35
C GLN A 93 8.60 2.34 -22.86
N GLN A 94 8.46 1.28 -22.07
CA GLN A 94 7.69 0.08 -22.45
C GLN A 94 6.23 0.43 -22.73
N ALA A 95 5.64 1.35 -21.96
CA ALA A 95 4.28 1.81 -22.15
C ALA A 95 4.12 2.69 -23.41
N VAL A 96 5.17 3.41 -23.80
CA VAL A 96 5.22 4.21 -25.03
C VAL A 96 5.34 3.31 -26.26
N ASP A 97 6.16 2.26 -26.17
CA ASP A 97 6.43 1.32 -27.27
C ASP A 97 5.28 0.31 -27.48
N HIS A 98 4.39 0.16 -26.49
CA HIS A 98 3.28 -0.78 -26.57
C HIS A 98 2.20 -0.32 -27.56
N PRO A 99 1.70 -1.21 -28.46
CA PRO A 99 0.76 -0.83 -29.52
C PRO A 99 -0.63 -0.40 -29.01
N SER A 100 -1.11 -0.97 -27.90
CA SER A 100 -2.35 -0.51 -27.25
C SER A 100 -2.06 0.73 -26.41
N PRO A 101 -2.66 1.89 -26.72
CA PRO A 101 -2.43 3.15 -26.00
C PRO A 101 -3.08 3.17 -24.62
N HIS A 102 -4.05 2.28 -24.35
CA HIS A 102 -4.71 2.18 -23.05
C HIS A 102 -4.08 1.06 -22.22
N LEU A 103 -4.11 -0.16 -22.73
CA LEU A 103 -3.77 -1.35 -21.96
C LEU A 103 -2.28 -1.48 -21.67
N GLY A 104 -1.44 -0.89 -22.52
CA GLY A 104 0.00 -0.79 -22.27
C GLY A 104 0.38 0.19 -21.15
N ARG A 105 -0.51 1.11 -20.76
CA ARG A 105 -0.19 2.23 -19.85
C ARG A 105 -0.70 2.01 -18.44
N VAL A 106 -1.92 1.51 -18.27
CA VAL A 106 -2.58 1.34 -16.95
C VAL A 106 -1.73 0.51 -15.96
N PRO A 107 -1.33 -0.74 -16.25
CA PRO A 107 -0.57 -1.53 -15.30
C PRO A 107 0.88 -1.05 -15.17
N ASN A 108 1.39 -0.37 -16.20
CA ASN A 108 2.76 0.14 -16.24
C ASN A 108 3.02 1.28 -15.26
N LEU A 109 1.96 1.91 -14.73
CA LEU A 109 2.06 2.88 -13.64
C LEU A 109 2.82 2.32 -12.43
N LEU A 110 2.54 1.06 -12.04
CA LEU A 110 3.14 0.43 -10.86
C LEU A 110 4.00 -0.79 -11.20
N SER A 111 3.76 -1.47 -12.32
CA SER A 111 4.55 -2.65 -12.74
C SER A 111 5.86 -2.27 -13.40
N GLY A 112 5.83 -1.25 -14.27
CA GLY A 112 6.99 -0.87 -15.06
C GLY A 112 7.37 -1.84 -16.20
N ALA A 113 6.72 -3.00 -16.29
CA ALA A 113 7.08 -4.10 -17.17
C ALA A 113 6.20 -4.20 -18.43
N TRP A 114 6.68 -4.96 -19.43
CA TRP A 114 5.96 -5.14 -20.70
C TRP A 114 4.63 -5.86 -20.49
N VAL A 115 3.54 -5.24 -20.97
CA VAL A 115 2.21 -5.85 -21.02
C VAL A 115 2.18 -6.84 -22.17
N SER A 116 1.86 -8.09 -21.89
CA SER A 116 1.79 -9.14 -22.91
C SER A 116 0.81 -8.75 -24.02
N SER A 117 1.30 -8.80 -25.26
CA SER A 117 0.49 -8.60 -26.46
C SER A 117 -0.12 -9.92 -26.98
N ASP A 118 0.17 -11.04 -26.32
CA ASP A 118 -0.46 -12.33 -26.60
C ASP A 118 -1.82 -12.40 -25.90
N GLN A 119 -2.89 -12.54 -26.69
CA GLN A 119 -4.28 -12.58 -26.23
C GLN A 119 -4.59 -13.77 -25.32
N ASN A 120 -3.76 -14.82 -25.37
CA ASN A 120 -3.90 -16.02 -24.54
C ASN A 120 -3.07 -15.98 -23.26
N VAL A 121 -2.25 -14.94 -23.06
CA VAL A 121 -1.31 -14.86 -21.93
C VAL A 121 -1.54 -13.58 -21.14
N ILE A 122 -2.01 -13.75 -19.90
CA ILE A 122 -2.06 -12.68 -18.91
C ILE A 122 -0.69 -12.55 -18.25
N ARG A 123 0.07 -11.51 -18.61
CA ARG A 123 1.36 -11.18 -18.02
C ARG A 123 1.69 -9.70 -18.16
N VAL A 124 2.18 -9.10 -17.09
CA VAL A 124 2.85 -7.79 -17.11
C VAL A 124 4.09 -7.81 -16.24
N GLY A 125 3.94 -8.13 -14.95
CA GLY A 125 5.01 -8.11 -13.96
C GLY A 125 4.48 -7.71 -12.59
N GLN A 126 5.05 -8.24 -11.51
CA GLN A 126 4.69 -7.83 -10.16
C GLN A 126 4.90 -6.32 -9.94
N SER A 127 3.88 -5.64 -9.42
CA SER A 127 3.91 -4.20 -9.21
C SER A 127 4.68 -3.75 -7.96
N MET A 128 5.17 -2.51 -7.97
CA MET A 128 5.99 -1.95 -6.90
C MET A 128 5.26 -1.89 -5.55
N ASP A 129 3.96 -1.59 -5.55
CA ASP A 129 3.13 -1.55 -4.34
C ASP A 129 3.00 -2.92 -3.70
N GLN A 130 2.93 -3.98 -4.51
CA GLN A 130 2.89 -5.36 -4.01
C GLN A 130 4.26 -5.84 -3.51
N ARG A 131 5.35 -5.34 -4.08
CA ARG A 131 6.70 -5.53 -3.53
C ARG A 131 6.87 -4.81 -2.19
N LEU A 132 6.37 -3.58 -2.07
CA LEU A 132 6.34 -2.83 -0.81
C LEU A 132 5.51 -3.58 0.24
N ALA A 133 4.30 -4.00 -0.09
CA ALA A 133 3.42 -4.76 0.81
C ALA A 133 4.07 -6.04 1.37
N LYS A 134 4.83 -6.77 0.54
CA LYS A 134 5.59 -7.96 0.99
C LYS A 134 6.72 -7.62 1.97
N THR A 135 7.29 -6.41 1.86
CA THR A 135 8.46 -5.99 2.65
C THR A 135 8.07 -5.32 3.96
N ILE A 136 7.13 -4.37 3.90
CA ILE A 136 6.74 -3.53 5.04
C ILE A 136 5.31 -3.78 5.53
N GLY A 137 4.48 -4.47 4.76
CA GLY A 137 3.06 -4.71 5.11
C GLY A 137 2.86 -5.65 6.30
N ARG A 138 3.94 -6.17 6.92
CA ARG A 138 3.88 -6.90 8.20
C ARG A 138 3.60 -5.99 9.41
N HIS A 139 3.72 -4.68 9.24
CA HIS A 139 3.55 -3.69 10.30
C HIS A 139 2.10 -3.22 10.46
N THR A 140 1.17 -3.72 9.63
CA THR A 140 -0.24 -3.33 9.64
C THR A 140 -1.14 -4.54 9.38
N ALA A 141 -2.36 -4.54 9.92
CA ALA A 141 -3.35 -5.59 9.67
C ALA A 141 -3.64 -5.80 8.18
N ILE A 142 -3.70 -4.71 7.39
CA ILE A 142 -3.90 -4.75 5.95
C ILE A 142 -2.55 -4.41 5.27
N PRO A 143 -1.88 -5.40 4.64
CA PRO A 143 -0.57 -5.16 4.02
C PRO A 143 -0.65 -4.32 2.74
N SER A 144 -1.79 -4.35 2.05
CA SER A 144 -2.05 -3.58 0.84
C SER A 144 -3.55 -3.35 0.70
N LEU A 145 -3.95 -2.09 0.53
CA LEU A 145 -5.33 -1.69 0.30
C LEU A 145 -5.50 -1.22 -1.14
N VAL A 146 -5.99 -2.09 -2.01
CA VAL A 146 -6.24 -1.78 -3.43
C VAL A 146 -7.70 -1.38 -3.62
N LEU A 147 -7.93 -0.13 -4.02
CA LEU A 147 -9.26 0.47 -4.14
C LEU A 147 -9.58 0.82 -5.59
N GLY A 148 -10.87 0.86 -5.91
CA GLY A 148 -11.37 1.27 -7.21
C GLY A 148 -12.75 1.92 -7.14
N ILE A 149 -13.15 2.58 -8.22
CA ILE A 149 -14.46 3.23 -8.35
C ILE A 149 -15.34 2.57 -9.42
N GLU A 150 -14.77 1.71 -10.25
CA GLU A 150 -15.46 1.04 -11.35
C GLU A 150 -15.18 -0.46 -11.31
N PRO A 151 -16.13 -1.31 -11.72
CA PRO A 151 -15.90 -2.75 -11.81
C PRO A 151 -14.78 -3.07 -12.82
N THR A 152 -14.16 -4.25 -12.68
CA THR A 152 -13.28 -4.77 -13.72
C THR A 152 -14.12 -5.22 -14.90
N GLU A 153 -13.85 -4.68 -16.09
CA GLU A 153 -14.59 -5.04 -17.29
C GLU A 153 -14.19 -6.42 -17.80
N MET A 154 -15.19 -7.26 -18.11
CA MET A 154 -14.99 -8.58 -18.70
C MET A 154 -15.17 -8.52 -20.22
N ARG A 155 -14.36 -7.70 -20.89
CA ARG A 155 -14.29 -7.62 -22.36
C ARG A 155 -12.86 -7.61 -22.85
N LEU A 156 -12.71 -7.61 -24.17
CA LEU A 156 -11.44 -7.37 -24.85
C LEU A 156 -11.39 -5.93 -25.37
N GLU A 157 -10.18 -5.39 -25.41
CA GLU A 157 -9.84 -4.12 -26.05
C GLU A 157 -8.51 -4.32 -26.76
N ASP A 158 -8.43 -3.94 -28.04
CA ASP A 158 -7.28 -4.25 -28.91
C ASP A 158 -6.90 -5.75 -28.93
N GLY A 159 -7.88 -6.63 -28.69
CA GLY A 159 -7.68 -8.08 -28.57
C GLY A 159 -7.10 -8.56 -27.23
N LEU A 160 -6.78 -7.65 -26.31
CA LEU A 160 -6.22 -7.97 -25.00
C LEU A 160 -7.30 -7.87 -23.91
N SER A 161 -7.08 -8.55 -22.79
CA SER A 161 -8.01 -8.53 -21.66
C SER A 161 -8.08 -7.16 -21.00
N MET A 162 -9.30 -6.70 -20.71
CA MET A 162 -9.54 -5.51 -19.90
C MET A 162 -9.06 -5.63 -18.44
N LEU A 163 -8.54 -6.78 -18.01
CA LEU A 163 -7.75 -6.87 -16.78
C LEU A 163 -6.58 -5.87 -16.79
N TYR A 164 -5.93 -5.66 -17.95
CA TYR A 164 -4.87 -4.66 -18.07
C TYR A 164 -5.41 -3.24 -17.91
N GLY A 165 -6.59 -2.93 -18.48
CA GLY A 165 -7.22 -1.60 -18.36
C GLY A 165 -7.88 -1.33 -17.02
N SER A 166 -8.16 -2.38 -16.24
CA SER A 166 -8.94 -2.31 -15.00
C SER A 166 -8.08 -2.38 -13.73
N CYS A 167 -6.81 -2.77 -13.83
CA CYS A 167 -5.94 -3.08 -12.69
C CYS A 167 -4.55 -2.44 -12.84
N ILE A 168 -4.24 -1.50 -11.93
CA ILE A 168 -2.89 -0.91 -11.81
C ILE A 168 -1.93 -1.77 -10.97
N SER A 169 -2.47 -2.62 -10.07
CA SER A 169 -1.69 -3.39 -9.09
C SER A 169 -1.69 -4.89 -9.41
N TRP A 170 -0.55 -5.55 -9.21
CA TRP A 170 -0.26 -6.93 -9.64
C TRP A 170 0.55 -7.68 -8.58
N GLU A 171 -0.08 -8.68 -7.94
CA GLU A 171 0.52 -9.49 -6.85
C GLU A 171 1.71 -10.33 -7.32
N THR A 172 1.62 -10.81 -8.56
CA THR A 172 2.65 -11.59 -9.27
C THR A 172 2.66 -11.16 -10.75
N ASP A 173 3.55 -11.74 -11.54
CA ASP A 173 3.70 -11.40 -12.95
C ASP A 173 2.45 -11.65 -13.79
N THR A 174 1.56 -12.53 -13.33
CA THR A 174 0.36 -12.97 -14.07
C THR A 174 -0.94 -12.81 -13.26
N LYS A 175 -0.88 -12.33 -12.01
CA LYS A 175 -2.04 -12.22 -11.12
C LYS A 175 -2.26 -10.76 -10.70
N PRO A 176 -3.35 -10.11 -11.14
CA PRO A 176 -3.69 -8.77 -10.68
C PRO A 176 -4.11 -8.79 -9.21
N ALA A 177 -3.79 -7.72 -8.48
CA ALA A 177 -4.37 -7.46 -7.17
C ALA A 177 -5.77 -6.84 -7.39
N MET A 178 -6.81 -7.55 -6.99
CA MET A 178 -8.18 -7.11 -7.23
C MET A 178 -8.54 -5.92 -6.35
N LYS A 179 -9.12 -4.90 -6.97
CA LYS A 179 -9.57 -3.69 -6.30
C LYS A 179 -10.92 -3.91 -5.61
N GLU A 180 -11.06 -3.38 -4.39
CA GLU A 180 -12.37 -3.28 -3.72
C GLU A 180 -13.07 -2.00 -4.20
N ILE A 181 -14.32 -2.15 -4.64
CA ILE A 181 -15.13 -1.03 -5.16
C ILE A 181 -16.31 -0.68 -4.25
N TYR A 182 -16.63 -1.55 -3.28
CA TYR A 182 -17.76 -1.35 -2.39
C TYR A 182 -17.29 -0.64 -1.10
N PRO A 183 -17.69 0.62 -0.87
CA PRO A 183 -17.22 1.39 0.29
C PRO A 183 -17.54 0.73 1.63
N ALA A 184 -18.71 0.10 1.75
CA ALA A 184 -19.10 -0.62 2.96
C ALA A 184 -18.17 -1.80 3.28
N ARG A 185 -17.66 -2.50 2.25
CA ARG A 185 -16.72 -3.63 2.44
C ARG A 185 -15.35 -3.14 2.87
N VAL A 186 -14.89 -2.00 2.33
CA VAL A 186 -13.67 -1.33 2.80
C VAL A 186 -13.82 -0.88 4.25
N PHE A 187 -14.94 -0.24 4.59
CA PHE A 187 -15.20 0.17 5.98
C PHE A 187 -15.15 -1.02 6.94
N ASP A 188 -15.85 -2.11 6.60
CA ASP A 188 -15.84 -3.34 7.41
C ASP A 188 -14.45 -3.96 7.51
N LEU A 189 -13.63 -3.84 6.47
CA LEU A 189 -12.23 -4.26 6.48
C LEU A 189 -11.37 -3.42 7.43
N LEU A 190 -11.60 -2.11 7.52
CA LEU A 190 -10.85 -1.17 8.36
C LEU A 190 -11.27 -1.20 9.84
N VAL A 191 -12.57 -1.30 10.08
CA VAL A 191 -13.18 -1.24 11.42
C VAL A 191 -13.35 -2.62 12.02
N GLY A 192 -13.57 -3.63 11.17
CA GLY A 192 -13.63 -5.01 11.59
C GLY A 192 -12.36 -5.39 12.34
N ASP A 193 -12.56 -5.99 13.49
CA ASP A 193 -11.59 -6.56 14.41
C ASP A 193 -10.83 -7.79 13.85
N GLY A 194 -10.88 -8.02 12.53
CA GLY A 194 -10.49 -9.31 11.94
C GLY A 194 -11.37 -10.48 12.39
N THR A 195 -12.44 -10.21 13.13
CA THR A 195 -13.22 -11.15 13.96
C THR A 195 -14.71 -11.21 13.56
N GLY A 196 -15.12 -10.43 12.54
CA GLY A 196 -16.49 -10.43 11.97
C GLY A 196 -17.01 -11.78 11.45
N ARG A 197 -16.19 -12.84 11.49
CA ARG A 197 -16.65 -14.18 11.85
C ARG A 197 -15.68 -14.70 12.92
N PRO A 198 -16.13 -15.28 14.05
CA PRO A 198 -15.30 -16.19 14.83
C PRO A 198 -15.06 -17.43 13.95
N LEU A 199 -14.20 -17.28 12.94
CA LEU A 199 -13.60 -18.38 12.22
C LEU A 199 -12.57 -18.93 13.20
N ASP A 200 -12.98 -19.97 13.91
CA ASP A 200 -12.12 -20.69 14.81
C ASP A 200 -10.88 -21.14 14.02
N ARG A 201 -9.69 -20.77 14.50
CA ARG A 201 -8.41 -21.12 13.87
C ARG A 201 -8.32 -22.63 13.64
N SER A 202 -8.94 -23.41 14.52
CA SER A 202 -9.09 -24.86 14.38
C SER A 202 -9.81 -25.30 13.11
N VAL A 203 -10.84 -24.56 12.67
CA VAL A 203 -11.61 -24.85 11.45
C VAL A 203 -10.81 -24.51 10.20
N LEU A 204 -10.03 -23.43 10.23
CA LEU A 204 -9.13 -23.06 9.12
C LEU A 204 -8.00 -24.09 8.97
N ASP A 205 -7.40 -24.51 10.08
CA ASP A 205 -6.38 -25.57 10.11
C ASP A 205 -6.93 -26.91 9.59
N GLN A 206 -8.13 -27.30 10.01
CA GLN A 206 -8.79 -28.52 9.53
C GLN A 206 -9.09 -28.44 8.03
N THR A 207 -9.66 -27.32 7.57
CA THR A 207 -9.99 -27.11 6.16
C THR A 207 -8.74 -27.15 5.28
N ARG A 208 -7.62 -26.62 5.79
CA ARG A 208 -6.33 -26.65 5.10
C ARG A 208 -5.78 -28.08 5.00
N GLN A 209 -5.84 -28.87 6.07
CA GLN A 209 -5.41 -30.28 6.04
C GLN A 209 -6.25 -31.10 5.06
N ASP A 210 -7.57 -30.92 5.09
CA ASP A 210 -8.49 -31.61 4.18
C ASP A 210 -8.21 -31.24 2.73
N ALA A 211 -8.04 -29.94 2.44
CA ALA A 211 -7.65 -29.44 1.12
C ALA A 211 -6.32 -30.05 0.64
N GLN A 212 -5.29 -30.09 1.48
CA GLN A 212 -4.00 -30.71 1.11
C GLN A 212 -4.13 -32.19 0.79
N SER A 213 -4.98 -32.93 1.51
CA SER A 213 -5.23 -34.36 1.25
C SER A 213 -5.88 -34.59 -0.13
N VAL A 214 -6.78 -33.70 -0.53
CA VAL A 214 -7.51 -33.77 -1.81
C VAL A 214 -6.65 -33.28 -2.97
N ARG A 215 -5.73 -32.32 -2.75
CA ARG A 215 -4.85 -31.74 -3.79
C ARG A 215 -4.12 -32.78 -4.62
N SER A 216 -3.62 -33.85 -3.97
CA SER A 216 -2.91 -34.94 -4.65
C SER A 216 -3.77 -35.68 -5.69
N LYS A 217 -5.10 -35.71 -5.50
CA LYS A 217 -6.08 -36.42 -6.32
C LYS A 217 -6.69 -35.56 -7.44
N LEU A 218 -6.43 -34.26 -7.44
CA LEU A 218 -6.98 -33.32 -8.42
C LEU A 218 -6.13 -33.26 -9.70
N ASN A 219 -6.79 -32.93 -10.82
CA ASN A 219 -6.14 -32.56 -12.07
C ASN A 219 -5.46 -31.17 -11.94
N PRO A 220 -4.59 -30.76 -12.88
CA PRO A 220 -3.88 -29.48 -12.79
C PRO A 220 -4.80 -28.25 -12.66
N SER A 221 -5.91 -28.18 -13.40
CA SER A 221 -6.83 -27.02 -13.36
C SER A 221 -7.55 -26.89 -12.03
N ASP A 222 -7.98 -28.01 -11.44
CA ASP A 222 -8.65 -28.00 -10.14
C ASP A 222 -7.67 -27.79 -8.98
N ARG A 223 -6.40 -28.21 -9.16
CA ARG A 223 -5.31 -27.84 -8.22
C ARG A 223 -5.11 -26.33 -8.16
N GLU A 224 -5.13 -25.64 -9.30
CA GLU A 224 -5.01 -24.18 -9.32
C GLU A 224 -6.15 -23.48 -8.56
N LYS A 225 -7.40 -23.94 -8.75
CA LYS A 225 -8.55 -23.41 -8.00
C LYS A 225 -8.42 -23.66 -6.50
N LEU A 226 -7.96 -24.86 -6.12
CA LEU A 226 -7.74 -25.21 -4.72
C LEU A 226 -6.62 -24.36 -4.10
N ASP A 227 -5.53 -24.13 -4.83
CA ASP A 227 -4.42 -23.30 -4.39
C ASP A 227 -4.89 -21.84 -4.19
N GLN A 228 -5.74 -21.30 -5.07
CA GLN A 228 -6.37 -19.97 -4.89
C GLN A 228 -7.27 -19.90 -3.64
N TYR A 229 -8.01 -20.97 -3.35
CA TYR A 229 -8.83 -21.06 -2.14
C TYR A 229 -7.98 -21.10 -0.86
N LEU A 230 -6.90 -21.89 -0.87
CA LEU A 230 -5.95 -21.98 0.24
C LEU A 230 -5.21 -20.64 0.49
N ASP A 231 -4.85 -19.93 -0.57
CA ASP A 231 -4.27 -18.59 -0.47
C ASP A 231 -5.25 -17.61 0.19
N SER A 232 -6.55 -17.70 -0.14
CA SER A 232 -7.59 -16.88 0.47
C SER A 232 -7.72 -17.17 1.97
N ILE A 233 -7.68 -18.44 2.40
CA ILE A 233 -7.67 -18.83 3.82
C ILE A 233 -6.45 -18.26 4.53
N ARG A 234 -5.25 -18.44 3.97
CA ARG A 234 -4.00 -17.96 4.56
C ARG A 234 -3.99 -16.43 4.72
N SER A 235 -4.61 -15.71 3.79
CA SER A 235 -4.74 -14.25 3.89
C SER A 235 -5.58 -13.83 5.10
N ILE A 236 -6.62 -14.60 5.44
CA ILE A 236 -7.49 -14.36 6.60
C ILE A 236 -6.71 -14.66 7.90
N GLU A 237 -6.04 -15.81 7.98
CA GLU A 237 -5.20 -16.18 9.13
C GLU A 237 -4.14 -15.12 9.42
N THR A 238 -3.42 -14.68 8.38
CA THR A 238 -2.38 -13.65 8.49
C THR A 238 -2.94 -12.34 9.02
N ARG A 239 -4.18 -11.98 8.64
CA ARG A 239 -4.85 -10.78 9.14
C ARG A 239 -5.25 -10.90 10.61
N ILE A 240 -5.75 -12.07 11.02
CA ILE A 240 -6.10 -12.35 12.43
C ILE A 240 -4.85 -12.27 13.31
N GLU A 241 -3.75 -12.92 12.90
CA GLU A 241 -2.48 -12.89 13.63
C GLU A 241 -1.94 -11.46 13.80
N ARG A 242 -2.06 -10.64 12.75
CA ARG A 242 -1.58 -9.24 12.79
C ARG A 242 -2.45 -8.35 13.67
N ALA A 243 -3.78 -8.47 13.57
CA ALA A 243 -4.70 -7.74 14.43
C ALA A 243 -4.47 -8.06 15.91
N ALA A 244 -4.13 -9.32 16.23
CA ALA A 244 -3.76 -9.72 17.59
C ALA A 244 -2.39 -9.17 18.05
N SER A 245 -1.49 -8.82 17.11
CA SER A 245 -0.17 -8.26 17.42
C SER A 245 -0.13 -6.73 17.52
N GLU A 246 -1.21 -6.03 17.15
CA GLU A 246 -1.30 -4.55 17.16
C GLU A 246 -1.37 -3.94 18.58
N GLU A 247 -1.34 -4.75 19.65
CA GLU A 247 -1.29 -4.28 21.05
C GLU A 247 0.13 -3.90 21.53
N SER A 248 0.95 -3.21 20.72
CA SER A 248 2.19 -2.63 21.25
C SER A 248 1.88 -1.33 22.00
N LEU A 249 1.98 -1.36 23.34
CA LEU A 249 1.80 -0.20 24.21
C LEU A 249 2.96 0.81 24.14
N GLU A 250 4.07 0.44 23.48
CA GLU A 250 5.27 1.25 23.31
C GLU A 250 5.40 1.72 21.85
N GLY A 251 5.55 3.03 21.63
CA GLY A 251 5.77 3.62 20.31
C GLY A 251 4.69 4.60 19.83
N TRP A 252 4.73 4.92 18.53
CA TRP A 252 3.82 5.88 17.89
C TRP A 252 2.40 5.31 17.85
N GLN A 253 1.40 6.13 18.16
CA GLN A 253 0.00 5.69 18.18
C GLN A 253 -0.78 6.24 16.98
N PRO A 254 -1.74 5.47 16.45
CA PRO A 254 -2.61 5.94 15.38
C PRO A 254 -3.42 7.17 15.83
N THR A 255 -3.64 8.08 14.89
CA THR A 255 -4.45 9.30 15.09
C THR A 255 -5.89 8.98 15.47
N LEU A 256 -6.44 7.90 14.91
CA LEU A 256 -7.80 7.44 15.19
C LEU A 256 -7.78 6.01 15.74
N ARG A 257 -8.46 5.80 16.86
CA ARG A 257 -8.74 4.45 17.39
C ARG A 257 -10.14 3.96 17.04
N THR A 258 -11.04 4.90 16.77
CA THR A 258 -12.42 4.66 16.36
C THR A 258 -12.65 5.26 14.98
N PRO A 259 -13.59 4.71 14.19
CA PRO A 259 -13.89 5.25 12.87
C PRO A 259 -14.42 6.68 12.97
N SER A 260 -13.93 7.56 12.10
CA SER A 260 -14.34 8.97 11.99
C SER A 260 -15.62 9.18 11.17
N MET A 261 -16.15 8.13 10.55
CA MET A 261 -17.36 8.16 9.75
C MET A 261 -18.29 7.00 10.08
N GLN A 262 -19.56 7.14 9.72
CA GLN A 262 -20.50 6.04 9.78
C GLN A 262 -20.23 5.03 8.67
N ARG A 263 -20.57 3.77 8.93
CA ARG A 263 -20.50 2.71 7.94
C ARG A 263 -21.32 3.09 6.71
N PRO A 264 -20.74 3.09 5.49
CA PRO A 264 -21.49 3.38 4.28
C PRO A 264 -22.65 2.40 4.02
N GLU A 265 -23.61 2.86 3.24
CA GLU A 265 -24.69 2.01 2.71
C GLU A 265 -24.12 0.87 1.86
N LYS A 266 -24.87 -0.24 1.78
CA LYS A 266 -24.50 -1.37 0.93
C LYS A 266 -24.65 -0.97 -0.54
N GLY A 267 -23.70 -1.42 -1.37
CA GLY A 267 -23.70 -1.17 -2.81
C GLY A 267 -22.66 -0.15 -3.25
N VAL A 268 -22.67 0.17 -4.54
CA VAL A 268 -21.80 1.17 -5.16
C VAL A 268 -22.63 2.44 -5.39
N PRO A 269 -22.24 3.60 -4.84
CA PRO A 269 -22.93 4.85 -5.13
C PRO A 269 -22.94 5.11 -6.64
N GLN A 270 -24.11 5.47 -7.19
CA GLN A 270 -24.25 5.78 -8.63
C GLN A 270 -23.67 7.14 -8.99
N ASP A 271 -23.61 8.06 -8.03
CA ASP A 271 -22.93 9.34 -8.19
C ASP A 271 -21.42 9.14 -8.08
N ILE A 272 -20.73 9.23 -9.22
CA ILE A 272 -19.28 8.97 -9.33
C ILE A 272 -18.46 9.90 -8.43
N PRO A 273 -18.69 11.23 -8.38
CA PRO A 273 -17.96 12.11 -7.48
C PRO A 273 -18.12 11.73 -6.00
N ARG A 274 -19.34 11.38 -5.57
CA ARG A 274 -19.60 10.89 -4.21
C ARG A 274 -18.87 9.56 -3.95
N HIS A 275 -18.85 8.64 -4.91
CA HIS A 275 -18.14 7.37 -4.75
C HIS A 275 -16.62 7.59 -4.62
N MET A 276 -16.03 8.40 -5.51
CA MET A 276 -14.62 8.79 -5.45
C MET A 276 -14.26 9.41 -4.10
N LYS A 277 -15.04 10.39 -3.64
CA LYS A 277 -14.82 11.03 -2.34
C LYS A 277 -14.88 10.03 -1.21
N LEU A 278 -15.87 9.14 -1.22
CA LEU A 278 -16.05 8.15 -0.18
C LEU A 278 -14.88 7.15 -0.12
N MET A 279 -14.36 6.71 -1.27
CA MET A 279 -13.18 5.84 -1.32
C MET A 279 -11.91 6.58 -0.83
N ALA A 280 -11.77 7.87 -1.14
CA ALA A 280 -10.68 8.69 -0.63
C ALA A 280 -10.76 8.90 0.89
N ASP A 281 -11.96 9.18 1.43
CA ASP A 281 -12.20 9.30 2.87
C ASP A 281 -11.84 7.99 3.60
N LEU A 282 -12.18 6.84 3.03
CA LEU A 282 -11.81 5.51 3.56
C LEU A 282 -10.29 5.26 3.52
N MET A 283 -9.60 5.67 2.45
CA MET A 283 -8.14 5.58 2.37
C MET A 283 -7.47 6.44 3.44
N ILE A 284 -7.95 7.68 3.65
CA ILE A 284 -7.44 8.58 4.70
C ILE A 284 -7.66 7.96 6.07
N MET A 285 -8.85 7.42 6.34
CA MET A 285 -9.14 6.75 7.60
C MET A 285 -8.24 5.54 7.83
N ALA A 286 -7.97 4.74 6.79
CA ALA A 286 -7.05 3.61 6.88
C ALA A 286 -5.66 4.04 7.36
N PHE A 287 -5.16 5.18 6.88
CA PHE A 287 -3.90 5.76 7.33
C PHE A 287 -3.97 6.35 8.74
N GLN A 288 -5.04 7.05 9.07
CA GLN A 288 -5.25 7.63 10.41
C GLN A 288 -5.37 6.55 11.50
N MET A 289 -5.94 5.40 11.15
CA MET A 289 -6.06 4.22 12.02
C MET A 289 -4.85 3.27 11.96
N ASP A 290 -3.83 3.60 11.16
CA ASP A 290 -2.65 2.76 10.87
C ASP A 290 -2.99 1.33 10.41
N ARG A 291 -4.13 1.15 9.73
CA ARG A 291 -4.56 -0.16 9.20
C ARG A 291 -3.78 -0.60 7.98
N THR A 292 -3.15 0.33 7.26
CA THR A 292 -2.29 0.09 6.09
C THR A 292 -1.21 1.17 6.01
N ARG A 293 -0.12 0.88 5.30
CA ARG A 293 0.98 1.81 4.98
C ARG A 293 1.28 1.79 3.50
#